data_AF-A0A9D1IUN7-F1
#
_entry.id   AF-A0A9D1IUN7-F1
#
_cell.length_a   1.000
_cell.length_b   1.000
_cell.length_c   1.000
_cell.angle_alpha   90.00
_cell.angle_beta   90.00
_cell.angle_gamma   90.00
#
_symmetry.space_group_name_H-M   'P 1'
#
loop_
_entity.id
_entity.type
_entity.pdbx_description
1 polymer ?
#
loop_
_entity_poly.entity_id
_entity_poly.type
_entity_poly.pdbx_seq_one_letter_code
_entity_poly.pdbx_strand_id
1 'polypeptide(L)'
;MRGKSRILLWILLGAVAAGLLAVGIILFCANQAALPSQKSGGEDYAYLLRETDGKIGLYLPDEDTPRQVLDIFTYTLPDYDQQLLKEGIPVADEEDLQKYLEEFDS
;
A
#
# COMPACT_ATOMS: atom_id res chain seq x y z
N MET A 1 -15.44 54.90 -25.69
CA MET A 1 -14.50 54.01 -24.94
C MET A 1 -15.30 53.03 -24.07
N ARG A 2 -15.70 51.83 -24.57
CA ARG A 2 -16.53 50.86 -23.79
C ARG A 2 -16.22 49.37 -24.08
N GLY A 3 -15.01 49.04 -24.53
CA GLY A 3 -14.64 47.65 -24.89
C GLY A 3 -13.71 46.92 -23.89
N LYS A 4 -12.91 47.66 -23.11
CA LYS A 4 -11.84 47.10 -22.28
C LYS A 4 -12.32 46.45 -20.96
N SER A 5 -13.43 46.92 -20.37
CA SER A 5 -13.93 46.38 -19.10
C SER A 5 -14.52 44.98 -19.20
N ARG A 6 -15.02 44.58 -20.37
CA ARG A 6 -15.57 43.23 -20.58
C ARG A 6 -14.44 42.21 -20.60
N ILE A 7 -13.35 42.50 -21.31
CA ILE A 7 -12.19 41.62 -21.47
C ILE A 7 -11.45 41.41 -20.14
N LEU A 8 -11.36 42.46 -19.31
CA LEU A 8 -10.83 42.38 -17.95
C LEU A 8 -11.67 41.50 -17.01
N LEU A 9 -13.01 41.50 -17.16
CA LEU A 9 -13.90 40.65 -16.37
C LEU A 9 -13.76 39.15 -16.73
N TRP A 10 -13.54 38.81 -18.00
CA TRP A 10 -13.32 37.42 -18.41
C TRP A 10 -11.96 36.84 -17.95
N ILE A 11 -10.91 37.67 -17.89
CA ILE A 11 -9.58 37.23 -17.41
C ILE A 11 -9.60 36.97 -15.89
N LEU A 12 -10.29 37.82 -15.12
CA LEU A 12 -10.45 37.63 -13.67
C LEU A 12 -11.29 36.39 -13.34
N LEU A 13 -12.30 36.07 -14.14
CA LEU A 13 -13.14 34.88 -13.92
C LEU A 13 -12.41 33.57 -14.25
N GLY A 14 -11.51 33.57 -15.24
CA GLY A 14 -10.70 32.40 -15.60
C GLY A 14 -9.64 32.01 -14.56
N ALA A 15 -9.03 33.00 -13.89
CA ALA A 15 -7.99 32.76 -12.90
C ALA A 15 -8.52 32.07 -11.62
N VAL A 16 -9.76 32.37 -11.22
CA VAL A 16 -10.42 31.73 -10.06
C VAL A 16 -10.74 30.26 -10.33
N ALA A 17 -11.11 29.91 -11.57
CA ALA A 17 -11.38 28.52 -11.96
C ALA A 17 -10.11 27.64 -11.97
N ALA A 18 -8.97 28.18 -12.39
CA ALA A 18 -7.69 27.45 -12.39
C ALA A 18 -7.18 27.19 -10.96
N GLY A 19 -7.38 28.13 -10.03
CA GLY A 19 -7.01 27.96 -8.63
C GLY A 19 -7.81 26.88 -7.90
N LEU A 20 -9.12 26.79 -8.18
CA LEU A 20 -10.00 25.76 -7.59
C LEU A 20 -9.66 24.34 -8.07
N LEU A 21 -9.24 24.19 -9.34
CA LEU A 21 -8.82 22.90 -9.89
C LEU A 21 -7.54 22.37 -9.24
N ALA A 22 -6.53 23.23 -9.01
CA ALA A 22 -5.27 22.82 -8.39
C ALA A 22 -5.46 22.33 -6.95
N VAL A 23 -6.30 23.00 -6.16
CA VAL A 23 -6.62 22.59 -4.77
C VAL A 23 -7.38 21.27 -4.75
N GLY A 24 -8.31 21.06 -5.68
CA GLY A 24 -9.04 19.79 -5.82
C GLY A 24 -8.11 18.61 -6.13
N ILE A 25 -7.12 18.79 -7.01
CA ILE A 25 -6.15 17.75 -7.38
C ILE A 25 -5.24 17.39 -6.20
N ILE A 26 -4.80 18.38 -5.40
CA ILE A 26 -3.95 18.14 -4.22
C ILE A 26 -4.73 17.38 -3.13
N LEU A 27 -5.98 17.75 -2.86
CA LEU A 27 -6.85 17.05 -1.91
C LEU A 27 -7.19 15.63 -2.40
N PHE A 28 -7.40 15.45 -3.71
CA PHE A 28 -7.64 14.14 -4.30
C PHE A 28 -6.37 13.27 -4.20
N CYS A 29 -5.18 13.74 -4.57
CA CYS A 29 -3.95 12.96 -4.40
C CYS A 29 -3.66 12.59 -2.93
N ALA A 30 -3.94 13.49 -1.98
CA ALA A 30 -3.79 13.19 -0.56
C ALA A 30 -4.82 12.14 -0.07
N ASN A 31 -6.05 12.16 -0.59
CA ASN A 31 -7.09 11.19 -0.23
C ASN A 31 -6.96 9.84 -0.97
N GLN A 32 -6.22 9.81 -2.08
CA GLN A 32 -5.95 8.60 -2.88
C GLN A 32 -4.66 7.88 -2.41
N ALA A 33 -3.99 8.38 -1.37
CA ALA A 33 -2.88 7.69 -0.70
C ALA A 33 -3.37 6.51 0.17
N ALA A 34 -4.68 6.43 0.45
CA ALA A 34 -5.32 5.20 0.84
C ALA A 34 -5.59 4.40 -0.46
N LEU A 35 -4.56 3.73 -0.96
CA LEU A 35 -4.77 2.59 -1.85
C LEU A 35 -5.87 1.73 -1.23
N PRO A 36 -6.87 1.24 -1.99
CA PRO A 36 -7.67 0.16 -1.49
C PRO A 36 -6.70 -0.98 -1.22
N SER A 37 -6.37 -1.16 0.05
CA SER A 37 -5.74 -2.38 0.55
C SER A 37 -6.50 -3.51 -0.13
N GLN A 38 -5.80 -4.24 -1.00
CA GLN A 38 -6.43 -5.26 -1.80
C GLN A 38 -6.93 -6.30 -0.80
N LYS A 39 -8.22 -6.19 -0.49
CA LYS A 39 -9.02 -7.18 0.20
C LYS A 39 -8.93 -8.45 -0.65
N SER A 40 -7.91 -9.25 -0.40
CA SER A 40 -7.82 -10.62 -0.91
C SER A 40 -8.81 -11.43 -0.09
N GLY A 41 -10.06 -11.36 -0.52
CA GLY A 41 -11.09 -12.24 -0.01
C GLY A 41 -10.71 -13.66 -0.40
N GLY A 42 -10.34 -14.45 0.59
CA GLY A 42 -10.91 -15.76 0.72
C GLY A 42 -9.95 -16.89 1.02
N GLU A 43 -9.33 -16.87 2.20
CA GLU A 43 -8.98 -18.05 3.02
C GLU A 43 -9.04 -17.58 4.49
N ASP A 44 -9.57 -18.38 5.43
CA ASP A 44 -9.57 -18.02 6.86
C ASP A 44 -8.15 -18.23 7.38
N TYR A 45 -7.33 -17.16 7.36
CA TYR A 45 -5.94 -17.19 7.84
C TYR A 45 -5.77 -16.25 9.03
N ALA A 46 -5.07 -16.71 10.06
CA ALA A 46 -4.75 -15.89 11.23
C ALA A 46 -3.57 -14.95 10.98
N TYR A 47 -2.66 -15.33 10.07
CA TYR A 47 -1.45 -14.58 9.77
C TYR A 47 -1.14 -14.56 8.29
N LEU A 48 -0.47 -13.50 7.83
CA LEU A 48 0.03 -13.37 6.47
C LEU A 48 1.52 -13.04 6.52
N LEU A 49 2.36 -13.87 5.91
CA LEU A 49 3.78 -13.62 5.77
C LEU A 49 4.05 -12.97 4.42
N ARG A 50 4.71 -11.81 4.40
CA ARG A 50 5.15 -11.16 3.16
C ARG A 50 6.52 -10.51 3.31
N GLU A 51 7.19 -10.28 2.20
CA GLU A 51 8.44 -9.51 2.17
C GLU A 51 8.18 -8.06 2.56
N THR A 52 9.03 -7.52 3.45
CA THR A 52 9.04 -6.12 3.85
C THR A 52 10.47 -5.67 4.11
N ASP A 53 10.93 -4.67 3.36
CA ASP A 53 12.27 -4.10 3.51
C ASP A 53 13.39 -5.15 3.41
N GLY A 54 13.23 -6.15 2.54
CA GLY A 54 14.19 -7.24 2.39
C GLY A 54 14.19 -8.27 3.53
N LYS A 55 13.20 -8.20 4.43
CA LYS A 55 12.98 -9.14 5.54
C LYS A 55 11.59 -9.75 5.50
N ILE A 56 11.34 -10.77 6.31
CA ILE A 56 10.00 -11.34 6.46
C ILE A 56 9.18 -10.49 7.43
N GLY A 57 8.02 -10.02 6.99
CA GLY A 57 7.04 -9.36 7.84
C GLY A 57 5.85 -10.27 8.13
N LEU A 58 5.43 -10.29 9.38
CA LEU A 58 4.22 -10.93 9.87
C LEU A 58 3.09 -9.90 9.93
N TYR A 59 2.01 -10.17 9.19
CA TYR A 59 0.84 -9.31 9.08
C TYR A 59 -0.37 -10.01 9.66
N LEU A 60 -1.26 -9.23 10.25
CA LEU A 60 -2.59 -9.70 10.61
C LEU A 60 -3.54 -9.58 9.41
N PRO A 61 -4.62 -10.36 9.39
CA PRO A 61 -5.68 -10.18 8.40
C PRO A 61 -6.19 -8.73 8.41
N ASP A 62 -6.41 -8.18 7.22
CA ASP A 62 -6.84 -6.80 6.97
C ASP A 62 -5.86 -5.70 7.48
N GLU A 63 -4.62 -6.03 7.87
CA GLU A 63 -3.59 -5.05 8.23
C GLU A 63 -2.52 -4.90 7.12
N ASP A 64 -2.27 -3.66 6.70
CA ASP A 64 -1.19 -3.32 5.74
C ASP A 64 0.17 -3.11 6.40
N THR A 65 0.19 -3.03 7.73
CA THR A 65 1.39 -2.82 8.54
C THR A 65 1.82 -4.13 9.18
N PRO A 66 3.12 -4.45 9.20
CA PRO A 66 3.58 -5.67 9.83
C PRO A 66 3.37 -5.55 11.33
N ARG A 67 2.68 -6.53 11.93
CA ARG A 67 2.64 -6.72 13.38
C ARG A 67 4.04 -6.96 13.93
N GLN A 68 4.86 -7.69 13.19
CA GLN A 68 6.24 -7.98 13.53
C GLN A 68 7.09 -8.08 12.26
N VAL A 69 8.30 -7.53 12.29
CA VAL A 69 9.32 -7.79 11.27
C VAL A 69 10.30 -8.79 11.86
N LEU A 70 10.40 -9.95 11.24
CA LEU A 70 11.32 -11.00 11.61
C LEU A 70 12.71 -10.65 11.09
N ASP A 71 13.76 -10.96 11.85
CA ASP A 71 15.14 -10.66 11.46
C ASP A 71 15.71 -11.72 10.49
N ILE A 72 14.87 -12.18 9.57
CA ILE A 72 15.21 -13.16 8.53
C ILE A 72 15.21 -12.41 7.20
N PHE A 73 16.34 -12.42 6.52
CA PHE A 73 16.50 -11.72 5.25
C PHE A 73 15.94 -12.56 4.11
N THR A 74 15.07 -12.00 3.27
CA THR A 74 14.46 -12.78 2.19
C THR A 74 15.50 -13.23 1.15
N TYR A 75 16.58 -12.47 0.94
CA TYR A 75 17.64 -12.85 0.01
C TYR A 75 18.45 -14.08 0.42
N THR A 76 18.37 -14.52 1.68
CA THR A 76 19.04 -15.75 2.14
C THR A 76 18.21 -16.99 1.88
N LEU A 77 16.92 -16.82 1.55
CA LEU A 77 16.00 -17.90 1.25
C LEU A 77 16.13 -18.35 -0.22
N PRO A 78 15.72 -19.58 -0.56
CA PRO A 78 15.59 -20.03 -1.94
C PRO A 78 14.71 -19.10 -2.79
N ASP A 79 14.99 -19.00 -4.10
CA ASP A 79 14.22 -18.17 -5.04
C ASP A 79 12.71 -18.47 -5.04
N TYR A 80 12.34 -19.72 -4.77
CA TYR A 80 10.96 -20.17 -4.66
C TYR A 80 10.24 -19.50 -3.48
N ASP A 81 10.84 -19.56 -2.29
CA ASP A 81 10.29 -18.96 -1.06
C ASP A 81 10.26 -17.43 -1.15
N GLN A 82 11.27 -16.82 -1.79
CA GLN A 82 11.26 -15.40 -2.09
C GLN A 82 10.06 -14.98 -2.94
N GLN A 83 9.64 -15.80 -3.90
CA GLN A 83 8.45 -15.53 -4.71
C GLN A 83 7.18 -15.67 -3.90
N LEU A 84 7.06 -16.74 -3.09
CA LEU A 84 5.92 -16.94 -2.20
C LEU A 84 5.74 -15.77 -1.22
N LEU A 85 6.83 -15.26 -0.65
CA LEU A 85 6.80 -14.09 0.24
C LEU A 85 6.43 -12.78 -0.49
N LYS A 86 6.68 -12.66 -1.79
CA LYS A 86 6.23 -11.52 -2.59
C LYS A 86 4.73 -11.61 -2.90
N GLU A 87 4.22 -12.82 -3.10
CA GLU A 87 2.78 -13.07 -3.32
C GLU A 87 1.99 -12.97 -2.00
N GLY A 88 2.62 -13.30 -0.88
CA GLY A 88 2.01 -13.35 0.45
C GLY A 88 1.57 -14.77 0.79
N ILE A 89 2.08 -15.31 1.89
CA ILE A 89 1.81 -16.67 2.35
C ILE A 89 0.75 -16.60 3.46
N PRO A 90 -0.50 -17.03 3.20
CA PRO A 90 -1.51 -17.13 4.24
C PRO A 90 -1.18 -18.29 5.18
N VAL A 91 -1.29 -18.06 6.48
CA VAL A 91 -1.02 -19.06 7.51
C VAL A 91 -2.22 -19.15 8.44
N ALA A 92 -2.78 -20.36 8.57
CA ALA A 92 -4.03 -20.60 9.28
C ALA A 92 -3.91 -20.35 10.80
N ASP A 93 -2.80 -20.76 11.40
CA ASP A 93 -2.60 -20.70 12.85
C ASP A 93 -1.12 -20.55 13.25
N GLU A 94 -0.88 -20.45 14.56
CA GLU A 94 0.45 -20.22 15.12
C GLU A 94 1.37 -21.45 14.99
N GLU A 95 0.83 -22.68 14.97
CA GLU A 95 1.65 -23.89 14.83
C GLU A 95 2.27 -23.95 13.44
N ASP A 96 1.46 -23.70 12.40
CA ASP A 96 1.96 -23.64 11.03
C ASP A 96 2.91 -22.44 10.82
N LEU A 97 2.66 -21.32 11.49
CA LEU A 97 3.59 -20.19 11.47
C LEU A 97 4.97 -20.59 11.98
N GLN A 98 5.05 -21.27 13.13
CA GLN A 98 6.32 -21.72 13.69
C GLN A 98 7.05 -22.67 12.73
N LYS A 99 6.35 -23.62 12.11
CA LYS A 99 6.95 -24.52 11.12
C LYS A 99 7.60 -23.76 9.97
N TYR A 100 6.89 -22.78 9.39
CA TYR A 100 7.46 -21.95 8.33
C TYR A 100 8.73 -21.22 8.78
N LEU A 101 8.73 -20.67 10.00
CA LEU A 101 9.91 -19.99 10.54
C LEU A 101 11.09 -20.93 10.78
N GLU A 102 10.84 -22.15 11.26
CA GLU A 102 11.87 -23.18 11.41
C GLU A 102 12.46 -23.61 10.05
N GLU A 103 11.63 -23.71 9.02
CA GLU A 103 12.09 -24.04 7.66
C GLU A 103 12.96 -22.92 7.06
N PHE A 104 12.65 -21.65 7.34
CA PHE A 104 13.42 -20.51 6.85
C PHE A 104 14.77 -20.30 7.55
N ASP A 105 14.92 -20.81 8.78
CA ASP A 105 16.17 -20.71 9.57
C ASP A 105 17.10 -21.94 9.39
N SER A 106 16.68 -22.97 8.66
CA SER A 106 17.47 -24.19 8.41
C SER A 106 18.60 -24.02 7.40
#